data_AF-A0A2P6QV64-F1
#
_entry.id   AF-A0A2P6QV64-F1
#
_cell.length_a   1.000
_cell.length_b   1.000
_cell.length_c   1.000
_cell.angle_alpha   90.00
_cell.angle_beta   90.00
_cell.angle_gamma   90.00
#
_symmetry.space_group_name_H-M   'P 1'
#
loop_
_entity.id
_entity.type
_entity.pdbx_description
1 polymer ?
#
loop_
_entity_poly.entity_id
_entity_poly.type
_entity_poly.pdbx_seq_one_letter_code
_entity_poly.pdbx_strand_id
1 'polypeptide(L)'
;MRRMKLGSQGLEVSTQVLGCVGMSVFYGPPKPEPNLITFLHHAIDTGVTFLDTADVYCPFTNELLLGKVIKHCCSLHVATMG
;
A
#
# COMPACT_ATOMS: atom_id res chain seq x y z
N MET A 1 2.56 -0.79 -16.21
CA MET A 1 3.45 -0.12 -15.24
C MET A 1 4.91 -0.46 -15.54
N ARG A 2 5.87 0.49 -15.44
CA ARG A 2 7.31 0.16 -15.47
C ARG A 2 7.74 -0.44 -14.14
N ARG A 3 8.65 -1.41 -14.16
CA ARG A 3 9.23 -2.03 -12.96
C ARG A 3 10.74 -1.78 -12.87
N MET A 4 11.28 -1.87 -11.66
CA MET A 4 12.71 -1.72 -11.37
C MET A 4 13.14 -2.66 -10.25
N LYS A 5 14.44 -2.99 -10.24
CA LYS A 5 15.05 -3.70 -9.11
C LYS A 5 15.25 -2.74 -7.94
N LEU A 6 14.88 -3.18 -6.73
CA LEU A 6 15.05 -2.43 -5.50
C LEU A 6 16.15 -3.08 -4.65
N GLY A 7 17.25 -2.35 -4.45
CA GLY A 7 18.41 -2.85 -3.71
C GLY A 7 19.11 -4.03 -4.42
N SER A 8 19.90 -4.78 -3.64
CA SER A 8 20.68 -5.93 -4.12
C SER A 8 20.04 -7.30 -3.83
N GLN A 9 18.89 -7.32 -3.16
CA GLN A 9 18.23 -8.56 -2.71
C GLN A 9 17.33 -9.21 -3.76
N GLY A 10 17.33 -8.70 -5.00
CA GLY A 10 16.53 -9.24 -6.09
C GLY A 10 15.05 -8.87 -6.06
N LEU A 11 14.64 -7.90 -5.22
CA LEU A 11 13.28 -7.37 -5.21
C LEU A 11 12.99 -6.62 -6.50
N GLU A 12 11.81 -6.84 -7.09
CA GLU A 12 11.35 -6.12 -8.28
C GLU A 12 9.99 -5.47 -8.00
N VAL A 13 9.94 -4.15 -8.14
CA VAL A 13 8.79 -3.32 -7.76
C VAL A 13 8.36 -2.41 -8.91
N SER A 14 7.12 -1.91 -8.86
CA SER A 14 6.69 -0.81 -9.70
C SER A 14 7.53 0.45 -9.46
N THR A 15 7.83 1.22 -10.51
CA THR A 15 8.59 2.47 -10.37
C THR A 15 7.81 3.58 -9.67
N GLN A 16 6.49 3.45 -9.55
CA GLN A 16 5.70 4.31 -8.67
C GLN A 16 5.25 3.48 -7.45
N VAL A 17 5.24 4.14 -6.30
CA VAL A 17 4.92 3.58 -4.99
C VAL A 17 3.65 4.26 -4.48
N LEU A 18 2.74 3.49 -3.90
CA LEU A 18 1.55 4.06 -3.27
C LEU A 18 1.84 4.35 -1.79
N GLY A 19 1.88 5.62 -1.43
CA GLY A 19 1.93 6.06 -0.04
C GLY A 19 0.56 5.93 0.62
N CYS A 20 0.49 5.19 1.73
CA CYS A 20 -0.76 4.88 2.43
C CYS A 20 -1.14 5.93 3.48
N VAL A 21 -0.39 7.03 3.58
CA VAL A 21 -0.70 8.15 4.49
C VAL A 21 -2.07 8.78 4.20
N GLY A 22 -2.52 8.79 2.94
CA GLY A 22 -3.83 9.33 2.54
C GLY A 22 -5.03 8.54 3.06
N MET A 23 -4.80 7.34 3.61
CA MET A 23 -5.82 6.49 4.23
C MET A 23 -5.98 6.80 5.73
N SER A 24 -5.09 7.63 6.28
CA SER A 24 -5.07 8.02 7.68
C SER A 24 -5.79 9.35 7.94
N VAL A 25 -5.95 9.69 9.23
CA VAL A 25 -6.56 10.94 9.70
C VAL A 25 -5.77 12.21 9.33
N PHE A 26 -4.52 12.09 8.85
CA PHE A 26 -3.65 13.25 8.58
C PHE A 26 -4.18 14.19 7.48
N TYR A 27 -5.05 13.70 6.59
CA TYR A 27 -5.63 14.47 5.49
C TYR A 27 -7.14 14.68 5.62
N GLY A 28 -7.67 14.58 6.84
CA GLY A 28 -9.10 14.70 7.15
C GLY A 28 -9.72 13.36 7.57
N PRO A 29 -11.05 13.30 7.75
CA PRO A 29 -11.72 12.07 8.14
C PRO A 29 -11.41 10.93 7.15
N PRO A 30 -11.03 9.74 7.63
CA PRO A 30 -10.75 8.61 6.76
C PRO A 30 -11.99 8.28 5.94
N LYS A 31 -11.79 7.92 4.67
CA LYS A 31 -12.88 7.43 3.83
C LYS A 31 -13.41 6.10 4.39
N PRO A 32 -14.67 5.74 4.12
CA PRO A 32 -15.19 4.44 4.51
C PRO A 32 -14.27 3.31 4.02
N GLU A 33 -14.09 2.28 4.86
CA GLU A 33 -13.20 1.14 4.57
C GLU A 33 -13.42 0.53 3.17
N PRO A 34 -14.66 0.29 2.69
CA PRO A 34 -14.89 -0.27 1.35
C PRO A 34 -14.33 0.59 0.21
N ASN A 35 -14.32 1.92 0.38
CA ASN A 35 -13.78 2.83 -0.62
C ASN A 35 -12.24 2.75 -0.66
N LEU A 36 -11.61 2.59 0.51
CA LEU A 36 -10.16 2.42 0.60
C LEU A 36 -9.72 1.07 0.01
N ILE A 37 -10.47 0.00 0.29
CA ILE A 37 -10.26 -1.33 -0.31
C ILE A 37 -10.38 -1.25 -1.84
N THR A 38 -11.44 -0.61 -2.34
CA THR A 38 -11.65 -0.43 -3.79
C THR A 38 -10.50 0.37 -4.42
N PHE A 39 -10.03 1.42 -3.75
CA PHE A 39 -8.91 2.22 -4.21
C PHE A 39 -7.60 1.43 -4.25
N LEU A 40 -7.31 0.63 -3.22
CA LEU A 40 -6.15 -0.25 -3.17
C LEU A 40 -6.17 -1.29 -4.29
N HIS A 41 -7.32 -1.93 -4.53
CA HIS A 41 -7.49 -2.86 -5.66
C HIS A 41 -7.24 -2.16 -6.99
N HIS A 42 -7.83 -0.98 -7.21
CA HIS A 42 -7.58 -0.21 -8.43
C HIS A 42 -6.09 0.10 -8.62
N ALA A 43 -5.37 0.53 -7.58
CA ALA A 43 -3.94 0.79 -7.67
C ALA A 43 -3.16 -0.48 -8.08
N ILE A 44 -3.46 -1.62 -7.47
CA ILE A 44 -2.85 -2.91 -7.80
C ILE A 44 -3.17 -3.32 -9.25
N ASP A 45 -4.43 -3.18 -9.66
CA ASP A 45 -4.90 -3.52 -11.01
C ASP A 45 -4.25 -2.63 -12.08
N THR A 46 -3.92 -1.38 -11.75
CA THR A 46 -3.14 -0.49 -12.63
C THR A 46 -1.64 -0.83 -12.67
N GLY A 47 -1.21 -1.80 -11.87
CA GLY A 47 0.15 -2.36 -11.87
C GLY A 47 1.08 -1.80 -10.79
N VAL A 48 0.55 -1.13 -9.76
CA VAL A 48 1.31 -0.80 -8.56
C VAL A 48 1.59 -2.08 -7.78
N THR A 49 2.86 -2.35 -7.46
CA THR A 49 3.26 -3.53 -6.71
C THR A 49 4.09 -3.19 -5.47
N PHE A 50 4.14 -1.92 -5.08
CA PHE A 50 4.88 -1.47 -3.90
C PHE A 50 4.09 -0.43 -3.10
N LEU A 51 3.84 -0.76 -1.84
CA LEU A 51 3.07 0.05 -0.90
C LEU A 51 3.99 0.55 0.21
N ASP A 52 3.84 1.83 0.57
CA ASP A 52 4.55 2.49 1.65
C ASP A 52 3.56 2.82 2.78
N THR A 53 3.87 2.42 4.00
CA THR A 53 3.07 2.66 5.21
C THR A 53 3.96 2.91 6.43
N ALA A 54 3.35 3.26 7.57
CA ALA A 54 4.03 3.41 8.85
C ALA A 54 3.04 3.19 10.01
N ASP A 55 3.56 2.83 11.19
CA ASP A 55 2.77 2.64 12.42
C ASP A 55 1.98 3.89 12.81
N VAL A 56 2.56 5.06 12.53
CA VAL A 56 1.97 6.37 12.84
C VAL A 56 0.75 6.68 11.95
N TYR A 57 0.62 6.03 10.79
CA TYR A 57 -0.47 6.24 9.85
C TYR A 57 -1.71 5.52 10.35
N CYS A 58 -2.53 6.22 11.14
CA CYS A 58 -3.75 5.68 11.74
C CYS A 58 -3.43 4.50 12.70
N PRO A 59 -3.25 4.76 14.02
CA PRO A 59 -2.68 3.78 14.93
C PRO A 59 -3.37 2.42 14.81
N PHE A 60 -2.59 1.41 14.41
CA PHE A 60 -2.95 -0.01 14.28
C PHE A 60 -4.04 -0.38 13.28
N THR A 61 -4.52 0.53 12.43
CA THR A 61 -5.64 0.24 11.50
C THR A 61 -5.24 0.19 10.03
N ASN A 62 -4.20 0.93 9.64
CA ASN A 62 -3.79 0.98 8.24
C ASN A 62 -3.16 -0.34 7.76
N GLU A 63 -2.31 -0.96 8.58
CA GLU A 63 -1.75 -2.28 8.24
C GLU A 63 -2.81 -3.40 8.24
N LEU A 64 -3.83 -3.31 9.11
CA LEU A 64 -4.97 -4.23 9.09
C LEU A 64 -5.76 -4.11 7.77
N LEU A 65 -5.96 -2.88 7.28
CA LEU A 65 -6.57 -2.61 5.98
C LEU A 65 -5.74 -3.21 4.83
N LEU A 66 -4.42 -2.98 4.83
CA LEU A 66 -3.52 -3.55 3.82
C LEU A 66 -3.53 -5.08 3.84
N GLY A 67 -3.56 -5.69 5.03
CA GLY A 67 -3.64 -7.14 5.20
C GLY A 67 -4.89 -7.78 4.58
N LYS A 68 -6.01 -7.03 4.48
CA LYS A 68 -7.22 -7.50 3.78
C LYS A 68 -7.02 -7.57 2.26
N VAL A 69 -6.20 -6.69 1.69
CA VAL A 69 -5.95 -6.61 0.25
C VAL A 69 -4.82 -7.54 -0.20
N ILE A 70 -3.72 -7.60 0.56
CA ILE A 70 -2.51 -8.37 0.22
C ILE A 70 -2.79 -9.86 0.08
N LYS A 71 -3.74 -10.41 0.85
CA LYS A 71 -4.14 -11.83 0.76
C LYS A 71 -4.51 -12.29 -0.64
N HIS A 72 -4.87 -11.36 -1.52
CA HIS A 72 -5.32 -11.65 -2.88
C HIS A 72 -4.25 -11.37 -3.95
N CYS A 73 -3.01 -10.97 -3.58
CA CYS A 73 -1.97 -10.61 -4.55
C CYS A 73 -0.55 -11.09 -4.13
N CYS A 74 -0.02 -12.11 -4.82
CA CYS A 74 1.28 -12.73 -4.50
C CYS A 74 2.52 -11.87 -4.86
N SER A 75 2.38 -10.81 -5.65
CA SER A 75 3.50 -10.00 -6.16
C SER A 75 3.58 -8.61 -5.53
N LEU A 76 2.93 -8.40 -4.38
CA LEU A 76 2.84 -7.11 -3.71
C LEU A 76 3.90 -7.00 -2.61
N HIS A 77 4.67 -5.91 -2.62
CA HIS A 77 5.67 -5.60 -1.60
C HIS A 77 5.18 -4.46 -0.71
N VAL A 78 5.47 -4.54 0.60
CA VAL A 78 5.13 -3.51 1.59
C VAL A 78 6.40 -3.05 2.29
N ALA A 79 6.60 -1.74 2.33
CA ALA A 79 7.57 -1.08 3.21
C ALA A 79 6.80 -0.43 4.38
N THR A 80 7.23 -0.71 5.61
CA THR A 80 6.68 -0.11 6.83
C THR A 80 7.78 0.53 7.66
N MET A 81 7.44 1.57 8.42
CA MET A 81 8.29 2.20 9.42
C MET A 81 7.60 2.13 10.79
N GLY A 82 8.32 1.63 11.80
CA GLY A 82 7.90 1.62 13.21
C GLY A 82 8.44 2.80 14.01
#